data_AF-A0A3R6GIF2-F1
#
_entry.id   AF-A0A3R6GIF2-F1
#
_cell.length_a   1.000
_cell.length_b   1.000
_cell.length_c   1.000
_cell.angle_alpha   90.00
_cell.angle_beta   90.00
_cell.angle_gamma   90.00
#
_symmetry.space_group_name_H-M   'P 1'
#
loop_
_entity.id
_entity.type
_entity.pdbx_description
1 polymer ?
#
loop_
_entity_poly.entity_id
_entity_poly.type
_entity_poly.pdbx_seq_one_letter_code
_entity_poly.pdbx_strand_id
1 'polypeptide(L)'
;MKEEYIGQFLGACSHYIDKLDKLRLHVNKMVKNREYQELYSMARSSELKEHELGELYANFDKVFLHLFPDFVEDLNSLLKPEAQIHLTDAAKLPAMVRVFALIRLGIDDSTKIAEFLHYAVNTIYNYRAKLRNGAIGERNEFEKNVKELGTIKGKE
;
A
#
# COMPACT_ATOMS: atom_id res chain seq x y z
N MET A 1 -14.82 -6.45 13.94
CA MET A 1 -13.42 -6.11 13.62
C MET A 1 -12.71 -7.21 12.84
N LYS A 2 -12.24 -8.33 13.43
CA LYS A 2 -11.51 -9.38 12.67
C LYS A 2 -12.31 -9.99 11.49
N GLU A 3 -13.58 -10.30 11.72
CA GLU A 3 -14.47 -10.88 10.70
C GLU A 3 -14.71 -9.94 9.52
N GLU A 4 -14.79 -8.63 9.78
CA GLU A 4 -14.95 -7.62 8.74
C GLU A 4 -13.73 -7.54 7.83
N TYR A 5 -12.51 -7.60 8.39
CA TYR A 5 -11.28 -7.65 7.59
C TYR A 5 -11.16 -8.93 6.77
N ILE A 6 -11.56 -10.07 7.34
CA ILE A 6 -11.63 -11.33 6.59
C ILE A 6 -12.64 -11.21 5.45
N GLY A 7 -13.80 -10.61 5.69
CA GLY A 7 -14.81 -10.33 4.67
C GLY A 7 -14.30 -9.40 3.57
N GLN A 8 -13.61 -8.31 3.94
CA GLN A 8 -12.99 -7.39 2.98
C GLN A 8 -11.88 -8.07 2.17
N PHE A 9 -11.06 -8.91 2.80
CA PHE A 9 -10.03 -9.69 2.13
C PHE A 9 -10.61 -10.71 1.15
N LEU A 10 -11.57 -11.52 1.59
CA LEU A 10 -12.24 -12.50 0.72
C LEU A 10 -13.02 -11.81 -0.41
N GLY A 11 -13.62 -10.66 -0.14
CA GLY A 11 -14.26 -9.81 -1.16
C GLY A 11 -13.27 -9.33 -2.21
N ALA A 12 -12.08 -8.87 -1.79
CA ALA A 12 -11.00 -8.51 -2.72
C ALA A 12 -10.55 -9.71 -3.57
N CYS A 13 -10.37 -10.89 -2.96
CA CYS A 13 -10.05 -12.12 -3.69
C CYS A 13 -11.13 -12.47 -4.73
N SER A 14 -12.41 -12.41 -4.34
CA SER A 14 -13.53 -12.67 -5.25
C SER A 14 -13.54 -11.69 -6.42
N HIS A 15 -13.36 -10.39 -6.16
CA HIS A 15 -13.29 -9.37 -7.20
C HIS A 15 -12.13 -9.60 -8.18
N TYR A 16 -10.96 -10.00 -7.67
CA TYR A 16 -9.81 -10.34 -8.53
C TYR A 16 -10.08 -11.58 -9.40
N ILE A 17 -10.76 -12.61 -8.88
CA ILE A 17 -11.16 -13.79 -9.67
C ILE A 17 -12.07 -13.35 -10.82
N ASP A 18 -13.07 -12.51 -10.54
CA ASP A 18 -14.00 -12.01 -11.56
C ASP A 18 -13.28 -11.15 -12.62
N LYS A 19 -12.31 -10.33 -12.22
CA LYS A 19 -11.47 -9.55 -13.15
C LYS A 19 -10.65 -10.45 -14.06
N LEU A 20 -10.02 -11.49 -13.52
CA LEU A 20 -9.25 -12.46 -14.31
C LEU A 20 -10.14 -13.19 -15.30
N ASP A 21 -11.36 -13.58 -14.90
CA ASP A 21 -12.31 -14.22 -15.82
C ASP A 21 -12.77 -13.26 -16.93
N LYS A 22 -13.07 -12.01 -16.61
CA LYS A 22 -13.41 -10.97 -17.60
C LYS A 22 -12.28 -10.76 -18.60
N LEU A 23 -11.03 -10.67 -18.13
CA LEU A 23 -9.86 -10.58 -19.01
C LEU A 23 -9.75 -11.81 -19.91
N ARG A 24 -9.89 -13.02 -19.35
CA ARG A 24 -9.87 -14.29 -20.12
C ARG A 24 -10.94 -14.30 -21.20
N LEU A 25 -12.17 -13.89 -20.89
CA LEU A 25 -13.28 -13.83 -21.84
C LEU A 25 -13.03 -12.78 -22.93
N HIS A 26 -12.50 -11.62 -22.57
CA HIS A 26 -12.16 -10.55 -23.49
C HIS A 26 -11.08 -11.01 -24.50
N VAL A 27 -9.98 -11.59 -24.00
CA VAL A 27 -8.92 -12.16 -24.85
C VAL A 27 -9.49 -13.22 -25.79
N ASN A 28 -10.31 -14.14 -25.28
CA ASN A 28 -10.94 -15.17 -26.13
C ASN A 28 -11.80 -14.58 -27.24
N LYS A 29 -12.57 -13.52 -26.96
CA LYS A 29 -13.39 -12.84 -27.95
C LYS A 29 -12.53 -12.20 -29.05
N MET A 30 -11.48 -11.48 -28.68
CA MET A 30 -10.57 -10.83 -29.63
C MET A 30 -9.88 -11.85 -30.54
N VAL A 31 -9.39 -12.96 -29.97
CA VAL A 31 -8.76 -14.05 -30.74
C VAL A 31 -9.76 -14.66 -31.73
N LYS A 32 -11.00 -14.95 -31.30
CA LYS A 32 -12.06 -15.48 -32.19
C LYS A 32 -12.38 -14.52 -33.34
N ASN A 33 -12.36 -13.22 -33.08
CA ASN A 33 -12.62 -12.17 -34.07
C ASN A 33 -11.39 -11.83 -34.94
N ARG A 34 -10.22 -12.43 -34.68
CA ARG A 34 -8.94 -12.14 -35.34
C ARG A 34 -8.43 -10.70 -35.10
N GLU A 35 -8.82 -10.09 -33.98
CA GLU A 35 -8.44 -8.75 -33.50
C GLU A 35 -7.03 -8.78 -32.85
N TYR A 36 -6.03 -9.25 -33.60
CA TYR A 36 -4.69 -9.53 -33.04
C TYR A 36 -3.87 -8.27 -32.76
N GLN A 37 -4.07 -7.19 -33.53
CA GLN A 37 -3.31 -5.95 -33.35
C GLN A 37 -3.75 -5.22 -32.08
N GLU A 38 -5.05 -5.17 -31.84
CA GLU A 38 -5.66 -4.61 -30.64
C GLU A 38 -5.25 -5.43 -29.41
N LEU A 39 -5.28 -6.76 -29.53
CA LEU A 39 -4.83 -7.65 -28.45
C LEU A 39 -3.35 -7.41 -28.10
N TYR A 40 -2.49 -7.24 -29.11
CA TYR A 40 -1.08 -6.92 -28.89
C TYR A 40 -0.88 -5.55 -28.24
N SER A 41 -1.64 -4.54 -28.68
CA SER A 41 -1.61 -3.19 -28.08
C SER A 41 -2.01 -3.23 -26.61
N MET A 42 -3.11 -3.92 -26.28
CA MET A 42 -3.56 -4.10 -24.90
C MET A 42 -2.52 -4.84 -24.05
N ALA A 43 -1.94 -5.93 -24.56
CA ALA A 43 -0.99 -6.76 -23.82
C ALA A 43 0.36 -6.07 -23.57
N ARG A 44 0.77 -5.12 -24.42
CA ARG A 44 2.02 -4.36 -24.26
C ARG A 44 1.86 -3.14 -23.35
N SER A 45 0.64 -2.63 -23.16
CA SER A 45 0.37 -1.45 -22.34
C SER A 45 0.64 -1.71 -20.85
N SER A 46 1.21 -0.73 -20.14
CA SER A 46 1.33 -0.74 -18.68
C SER A 46 0.08 -0.23 -17.97
N GLU A 47 -0.89 0.33 -18.69
CA GLU A 47 -2.08 0.98 -18.13
C GLU A 47 -2.89 0.03 -17.24
N LEU A 48 -3.04 -1.23 -17.66
CA LEU A 48 -3.73 -2.23 -16.84
C LEU A 48 -2.99 -2.44 -15.51
N LYS A 49 -1.67 -2.58 -15.55
CA LYS A 49 -0.86 -2.73 -14.33
C LYS A 49 -0.99 -1.50 -13.44
N GLU A 50 -0.90 -0.30 -13.99
CA GLU A 50 -1.02 0.95 -13.24
C GLU A 50 -2.39 1.10 -12.59
N HIS A 51 -3.45 0.75 -13.31
CA HIS A 51 -4.82 0.73 -12.78
C HIS A 51 -4.98 -0.26 -11.62
N GLU A 52 -4.50 -1.51 -11.80
CA GLU A 52 -4.59 -2.53 -10.74
C GLU A 52 -3.74 -2.17 -9.50
N LEU A 53 -2.59 -1.52 -9.68
CA LEU A 53 -1.80 -0.97 -8.57
C LEU A 53 -2.54 0.16 -7.85
N GLY A 54 -3.22 1.03 -8.59
CA GLY A 54 -4.07 2.07 -8.02
C GLY A 54 -5.17 1.50 -7.11
N GLU A 55 -5.86 0.44 -7.57
CA GLU A 55 -6.87 -0.25 -6.76
C GLU A 55 -6.26 -0.94 -5.54
N LEU A 56 -5.12 -1.62 -5.69
CA LEU A 56 -4.40 -2.24 -4.58
C LEU A 56 -4.11 -1.22 -3.48
N TYR A 57 -3.55 -0.06 -3.87
CA TYR A 57 -3.20 1.00 -2.93
C TYR A 57 -4.41 1.66 -2.29
N ALA A 58 -5.48 1.90 -3.04
CA ALA A 58 -6.72 2.45 -2.49
C ALA A 58 -7.35 1.50 -1.46
N ASN A 59 -7.35 0.19 -1.75
CA ASN A 59 -7.82 -0.82 -0.81
C ASN A 59 -6.93 -0.90 0.43
N PHE A 60 -5.60 -0.88 0.26
CA PHE A 60 -4.66 -0.86 1.37
C PHE A 60 -4.89 0.36 2.27
N ASP A 61 -4.90 1.57 1.70
CA ASP A 61 -5.07 2.82 2.45
C ASP A 61 -6.39 2.81 3.23
N LYS A 62 -7.48 2.39 2.59
CA LYS A 62 -8.80 2.28 3.23
C LYS A 62 -8.79 1.32 4.42
N VAL A 63 -8.27 0.10 4.22
CA VAL A 63 -8.23 -0.92 5.28
C VAL A 63 -7.32 -0.47 6.42
N PHE A 64 -6.15 0.07 6.08
CA PHE A 64 -5.15 0.49 7.04
C PHE A 64 -5.61 1.69 7.88
N LEU A 65 -6.16 2.73 7.25
CA LEU A 65 -6.68 3.90 7.97
C LEU A 65 -7.93 3.57 8.79
N HIS A 66 -8.69 2.55 8.40
CA HIS A 66 -9.77 2.05 9.26
C HIS A 66 -9.24 1.36 10.52
N LEU A 67 -8.10 0.66 10.44
CA LEU A 67 -7.42 0.05 11.58
C LEU A 67 -6.68 1.07 12.46
N PHE A 68 -6.07 2.07 11.85
CA PHE A 68 -5.21 3.06 12.49
C PHE A 68 -5.59 4.47 12.02
N PRO A 69 -6.73 5.01 12.50
CA PRO A 69 -7.28 6.27 12.00
C PRO A 69 -6.34 7.46 12.23
N ASP A 70 -5.63 7.48 13.35
CA ASP A 70 -4.71 8.56 13.73
C ASP A 70 -3.26 8.26 13.34
N PHE A 71 -3.00 7.28 12.45
CA PHE A 71 -1.65 6.83 12.15
C PHE A 71 -0.71 7.93 11.66
N VAL A 72 -1.22 8.86 10.86
CA VAL A 72 -0.38 9.90 10.25
C VAL A 72 -0.03 10.96 11.29
N GLU A 73 -0.95 11.31 12.17
CA GLU A 73 -0.74 12.16 13.33
C GLU A 73 0.26 11.53 14.30
N ASP A 74 0.07 10.25 14.63
CA ASP A 74 0.96 9.45 15.46
C ASP A 74 2.37 9.38 14.85
N LEU A 75 2.48 9.13 13.55
CA LEU A 75 3.75 9.12 12.83
C LEU A 75 4.42 10.51 12.87
N ASN A 76 3.65 11.58 12.67
CA ASN A 76 4.15 12.96 12.72
C ASN A 76 4.64 13.37 14.11
N SER A 77 4.10 12.78 15.18
CA SER A 77 4.58 13.01 16.55
C SER A 77 6.02 12.52 16.76
N LEU A 78 6.48 11.58 15.93
CA LEU A 78 7.85 11.07 15.94
C LEU A 78 8.81 11.90 15.07
N LEU A 79 8.32 12.92 14.37
CA LEU A 79 9.07 13.71 13.39
C LEU A 79 9.23 15.14 13.85
N LYS A 80 10.39 15.72 13.51
CA LYS A 80 10.63 17.16 13.69
C LYS A 80 9.61 17.96 12.88
N PRO A 81 9.23 19.18 13.31
CA PRO A 81 8.22 19.99 12.62
C PRO A 81 8.47 20.14 11.11
N GLU A 82 9.72 20.34 10.70
CA GLU A 82 10.12 20.49 9.30
C GLU A 82 10.04 19.19 8.46
N ALA A 83 9.92 18.04 9.11
CA ALA A 83 9.86 16.73 8.49
C ALA A 83 8.46 16.10 8.53
N GLN A 84 7.48 16.79 9.12
CA GLN A 84 6.10 16.29 9.20
C GLN A 84 5.47 16.16 7.82
N ILE A 85 4.57 15.17 7.71
CA ILE A 85 3.88 14.78 6.51
C ILE A 85 2.49 15.40 6.54
N HIS A 86 2.17 16.18 5.50
CA HIS A 86 0.85 16.74 5.31
C HIS A 86 0.17 16.04 4.14
N LEU A 87 -0.96 15.38 4.43
CA LEU A 87 -1.75 14.72 3.40
C LEU A 87 -2.53 15.76 2.60
N THR A 88 -2.58 15.59 1.28
CA THR A 88 -3.50 16.34 0.41
C THR A 88 -4.92 15.78 0.45
N ASP A 89 -5.06 14.51 0.81
CA ASP A 89 -6.33 13.79 0.94
C ASP A 89 -6.20 12.84 2.14
N ALA A 90 -7.05 13.01 3.16
CA ALA A 90 -7.00 12.22 4.39
C ALA A 90 -7.23 10.72 4.15
N ALA A 91 -7.86 10.34 3.03
CA ALA A 91 -8.13 8.95 2.68
C ALA A 91 -6.99 8.29 1.87
N LYS A 92 -5.93 9.02 1.51
CA LYS A 92 -4.85 8.52 0.63
C LYS A 92 -3.49 8.70 1.27
N LEU A 93 -2.75 7.59 1.37
CA LEU A 93 -1.40 7.58 1.90
C LEU A 93 -0.37 7.77 0.77
N PRO A 94 0.57 8.72 0.89
CA PRO A 94 1.73 8.77 0.01
C PRO A 94 2.54 7.47 0.09
N ALA A 95 3.23 7.10 -0.99
CA ALA A 95 4.04 5.88 -1.06
C ALA A 95 5.00 5.73 0.13
N MET A 96 5.61 6.83 0.56
CA MET A 96 6.47 6.87 1.73
C MET A 96 5.72 6.51 3.02
N VAL A 97 4.50 7.01 3.23
CA VAL A 97 3.70 6.66 4.41
C VAL A 97 3.29 5.19 4.37
N ARG A 98 2.98 4.64 3.18
CA ARG A 98 2.67 3.20 3.02
C ARG A 98 3.82 2.30 3.45
N VAL A 99 5.08 2.70 3.24
CA VAL A 99 6.25 1.96 3.77
C VAL A 99 6.17 1.81 5.28
N PHE A 100 5.86 2.90 5.99
CA PHE A 100 5.79 2.89 7.46
C PHE A 100 4.52 2.23 7.97
N ALA A 101 3.42 2.32 7.23
CA ALA A 101 2.22 1.54 7.49
C ALA A 101 2.49 0.02 7.41
N LEU A 102 3.27 -0.44 6.42
CA LEU A 102 3.66 -1.84 6.30
C LEU A 102 4.59 -2.28 7.45
N ILE A 103 5.56 -1.44 7.83
CA ILE A 103 6.40 -1.68 9.02
C ILE A 103 5.52 -1.83 10.26
N ARG A 104 4.51 -0.95 10.41
CA ARG A 104 3.53 -1.01 11.50
C ARG A 104 2.72 -2.30 11.50
N LEU A 105 2.41 -2.86 10.34
CA LEU A 105 1.76 -4.18 10.21
C LEU A 105 2.72 -5.37 10.45
N GLY A 106 3.99 -5.11 10.77
CA GLY A 106 5.00 -6.14 11.01
C GLY A 106 5.73 -6.60 9.75
N ILE A 107 5.55 -5.93 8.61
CA ILE A 107 6.30 -6.17 7.37
C ILE A 107 7.46 -5.19 7.34
N ASP A 108 8.59 -5.60 7.90
CA ASP A 108 9.77 -4.77 8.11
C ASP A 108 10.95 -5.12 7.19
N ASP A 109 10.83 -6.15 6.36
CA ASP A 109 11.83 -6.45 5.33
C ASP A 109 11.66 -5.54 4.11
N SER A 110 12.72 -4.82 3.73
CA SER A 110 12.68 -3.88 2.59
C SER A 110 12.38 -4.56 1.26
N THR A 111 12.74 -5.83 1.08
CA THR A 111 12.45 -6.58 -0.15
C THR A 111 10.97 -6.91 -0.23
N LYS A 112 10.36 -7.39 0.87
CA LYS A 112 8.91 -7.62 0.94
C LYS A 112 8.10 -6.35 0.73
N ILE A 113 8.52 -5.23 1.31
CA ILE A 113 7.86 -3.94 1.09
C ILE A 113 7.98 -3.51 -0.37
N ALA A 114 9.16 -3.68 -0.97
CA ALA A 114 9.40 -3.36 -2.38
C ALA A 114 8.52 -4.19 -3.33
N GLU A 115 8.39 -5.49 -3.05
CA GLU A 115 7.49 -6.39 -3.77
C GLU A 115 6.03 -5.94 -3.65
N PHE A 116 5.56 -5.65 -2.43
CA PHE A 116 4.18 -5.22 -2.19
C PHE A 116 3.85 -3.89 -2.86
N LEU A 117 4.75 -2.91 -2.78
CA LEU A 117 4.56 -1.58 -3.37
C LEU A 117 5.06 -1.48 -4.81
N HIS A 118 5.46 -2.60 -5.42
CA HIS A 118 6.00 -2.66 -6.78
C HIS A 118 7.06 -1.58 -7.08
N TYR A 119 7.91 -1.29 -6.10
CA TYR A 119 9.04 -0.36 -6.23
C TYR A 119 10.37 -1.11 -6.23
N ALA A 120 11.42 -0.46 -6.73
CA ALA A 120 12.77 -0.95 -6.50
C ALA A 120 13.10 -0.92 -5.00
N VAL A 121 13.87 -1.90 -4.51
CA VAL A 121 14.28 -1.97 -3.09
C VAL A 121 15.02 -0.70 -2.64
N ASN A 122 15.82 -0.10 -3.54
CA ASN A 122 16.49 1.18 -3.29
C ASN A 122 15.52 2.33 -3.01
N THR A 123 14.35 2.35 -3.65
CA THR A 123 13.31 3.35 -3.36
C THR A 123 12.81 3.21 -1.92
N ILE A 124 12.65 1.97 -1.44
CA ILE A 124 12.25 1.71 -0.05
C ILE A 124 13.34 2.16 0.93
N TYR A 125 14.62 1.86 0.65
CA TYR A 125 15.74 2.38 1.46
C TYR A 125 15.75 3.91 1.52
N ASN A 126 15.50 4.59 0.39
CA ASN A 126 15.44 6.05 0.34
C ASN A 126 14.29 6.62 1.17
N TYR A 127 13.10 6.00 1.11
CA TYR A 127 11.96 6.39 1.94
C TYR A 127 12.25 6.22 3.43
N ARG A 128 12.85 5.09 3.82
CA ARG A 128 13.27 4.85 5.21
C ARG A 128 14.26 5.87 5.71
N ALA A 129 15.34 6.09 4.95
CA ALA A 129 16.37 7.04 5.29
C ALA A 129 15.82 8.47 5.43
N LYS A 130 14.93 8.89 4.53
CA LYS A 130 14.32 10.22 4.56
C LYS A 130 13.56 10.48 5.86
N LEU A 131 12.66 9.58 6.27
CA LEU A 131 11.90 9.74 7.50
C LEU A 131 12.75 9.56 8.76
N ARG A 132 13.67 8.59 8.75
CA ARG A 132 14.63 8.41 9.86
C ARG A 132 15.50 9.65 10.10
N ASN A 133 15.88 10.37 9.06
CA ASN A 133 16.67 11.59 9.20
C ASN A 133 15.86 12.76 9.79
N GLY A 134 14.55 12.75 9.61
CA GLY A 134 13.59 13.70 10.18
C GLY A 134 13.06 13.32 11.56
N ALA A 135 13.44 12.15 12.10
CA ALA A 135 12.96 11.68 13.39
C ALA A 135 13.45 12.54 14.57
N ILE A 136 12.61 12.64 15.60
CA ILE A 136 12.97 13.15 16.92
C ILE A 136 13.65 12.02 17.70
N GLY A 137 14.73 12.32 18.42
CA GLY A 137 15.45 11.34 19.24
C GLY A 137 16.39 10.42 18.46
N GLU A 138 16.56 9.19 18.93
CA GLU A 138 17.51 8.23 18.35
C GLU A 138 17.01 7.63 17.04
N ARG A 139 17.78 7.84 15.98
CA ARG A 139 17.48 7.34 14.63
C ARG A 139 17.30 5.82 14.56
N ASN A 140 17.98 5.08 15.44
CA ASN A 140 17.94 3.62 15.45
C ASN A 140 16.67 3.08 16.12
N GLU A 141 15.96 3.90 16.91
CA GLU A 141 14.71 3.53 17.56
C GLU A 141 13.48 3.91 16.75
N PHE A 142 13.62 4.78 15.75
CA PHE A 142 12.49 5.32 14.99
C PHE A 142 11.56 4.24 14.42
N GLU A 143 12.08 3.25 13.69
CA GLU A 143 11.24 2.18 13.12
C GLU A 143 10.62 1.29 14.20
N LYS A 144 11.29 1.12 15.36
CA LYS A 144 10.73 0.41 16.51
C LYS A 144 9.53 1.18 17.07
N ASN A 145 9.67 2.49 17.24
CA ASN A 145 8.58 3.36 17.70
C ASN A 145 7.40 3.35 16.72
N VAL A 146 7.67 3.34 15.40
CA VAL A 146 6.63 3.19 14.37
C VAL A 146 5.84 1.89 14.53
N LYS A 147 6.50 0.77 14.85
CA LYS A 147 5.83 -0.53 15.06
C LYS A 147 4.84 -0.50 16.24
N GLU A 148 5.08 0.38 17.21
CA GLU A 148 4.28 0.50 18.43
C GLU A 148 3.11 1.48 18.30
N LEU A 149 3.06 2.33 17.26
CA LEU A 149 2.00 3.33 17.05
C LEU A 149 0.60 2.71 17.02
N GLY A 150 -0.45 3.39 17.49
CA GLY A 150 -1.81 2.83 17.48
C GLY A 150 -1.94 1.41 18.07
N THR A 151 -1.01 0.95 18.92
CA THR A 151 -1.27 -0.24 19.73
C THR A 151 -2.48 0.08 20.58
N ILE A 152 -3.49 -0.78 20.52
CA ILE A 152 -4.64 -0.72 21.42
C ILE A 152 -4.05 -0.88 22.83
N LYS A 153 -3.76 0.23 23.51
CA LYS A 153 -3.53 0.21 24.95
C LYS A 153 -4.77 -0.46 25.52
N GLY A 154 -4.57 -1.60 26.16
CA GLY A 154 -5.64 -2.42 26.71
C GLY A 154 -6.65 -1.52 27.42
N LYS A 155 -7.92 -1.66 27.04
CA LYS A 155 -8.98 -1.35 28.00
C LYS A 155 -8.77 -2.34 29.15
N GLU A 156 -8.10 -1.88 30.19
CA GLU A 156 -8.31 -2.37 31.55
C GLU A 156 -9.78 -2.15 31.95
#